data_AF-W0T4L2-F1
#
_entry.id   AF-W0T4L2-F1
#
_cell.length_a   1.000
_cell.length_b   1.000
_cell.length_c   1.000
_cell.angle_alpha   90.00
_cell.angle_beta   90.00
_cell.angle_gamma   90.00
#
_symmetry.space_group_name_H-M   'P 1'
#
loop_
_entity.id
_entity.type
_entity.pdbx_description
1 polymer ?
#
loop_
_entity_poly.entity_id
_entity_poly.type
_entity_poly.pdbx_seq_one_letter_code
_entity_poly.pdbx_strand_id
1 'polypeptide(L)'
;MSDLNLLKSWNPKLLKNRKKVWEAQQELLEENKKIKERQKEIQKERQLEHYNNLSRDEERGKTNKKKTGLEWMYEDAKSQIADDEDFLLGKKVITDSLINQANIHDDKHQEEPKKEKKRRHYNGFQDIENKETSNHNNDLAGEDPMAKFTAAKKRQLKDIYTKQNREGLAYTKSRYNNKTYRR
;
A
#
# COMPACT_ATOMS: atom_id res chain seq x y z
N MET A 1 -55.36 -35.38 9.44
CA MET A 1 -55.32 -34.49 8.27
C MET A 1 -53.92 -33.92 8.15
N SER A 2 -53.29 -34.06 6.98
CA SER A 2 -51.98 -33.47 6.67
C SER A 2 -52.07 -31.94 6.63
N ASP A 3 -51.05 -31.23 7.13
CA ASP A 3 -50.94 -29.77 6.98
C ASP A 3 -50.62 -29.42 5.51
N LEU A 4 -51.60 -28.84 4.82
CA LEU A 4 -51.53 -28.43 3.41
C LEU A 4 -50.35 -27.49 3.14
N ASN A 5 -49.92 -26.73 4.14
CA ASN A 5 -48.83 -25.76 3.98
C ASN A 5 -47.48 -26.43 3.72
N LEU A 6 -47.29 -27.69 4.10
CA LEU A 6 -46.05 -28.43 3.83
C LEU A 6 -45.89 -28.77 2.34
N LEU A 7 -46.96 -28.70 1.55
CA LEU A 7 -46.93 -28.88 0.10
C LEU A 7 -46.63 -27.57 -0.64
N LYS A 8 -46.54 -26.44 0.06
CA LYS A 8 -46.26 -25.13 -0.55
C LYS A 8 -44.77 -24.83 -0.55
N SER A 9 -44.25 -24.47 -1.73
CA SER A 9 -42.83 -24.19 -1.96
C SER A 9 -42.31 -22.96 -1.23
N TRP A 10 -43.18 -22.00 -0.87
CA TRP A 10 -42.81 -20.79 -0.14
C TRP A 10 -42.79 -20.97 1.39
N ASN A 11 -43.23 -22.12 1.92
CA ASN A 11 -43.30 -22.34 3.36
C ASN A 11 -41.89 -22.37 3.98
N PRO A 12 -41.55 -21.48 4.94
CA PRO A 12 -40.21 -21.43 5.54
C PRO A 12 -39.87 -22.66 6.37
N LYS A 13 -40.89 -23.43 6.83
CA LYS A 13 -40.69 -24.65 7.62
C LYS A 13 -40.24 -25.84 6.76
N LEU A 14 -40.36 -25.76 5.44
CA LEU A 14 -39.92 -26.82 4.53
C LEU A 14 -38.39 -26.99 4.61
N LEU A 15 -37.91 -28.23 4.73
CA LEU A 15 -36.47 -28.54 4.86
C LEU A 15 -35.63 -27.91 3.74
N LYS A 16 -36.14 -27.89 2.51
CA LYS A 16 -35.46 -27.26 1.36
C LYS A 16 -35.22 -25.76 1.57
N ASN A 17 -36.18 -25.05 2.16
CA ASN A 17 -36.07 -23.62 2.40
C ASN A 17 -35.17 -23.32 3.60
N ARG A 18 -35.29 -24.12 4.68
CA ARG A 18 -34.37 -24.05 5.81
C ARG A 18 -32.91 -24.26 5.36
N LYS A 19 -32.67 -25.22 4.46
CA LYS A 19 -31.35 -25.47 3.89
C LYS A 19 -30.82 -24.25 3.13
N LYS A 20 -31.63 -23.65 2.25
CA LYS A 20 -31.25 -22.42 1.52
C LYS A 20 -30.91 -21.27 2.45
N VAL A 21 -31.72 -21.06 3.49
CA VAL A 21 -31.45 -20.03 4.50
C VAL A 21 -30.15 -20.31 5.25
N TRP A 22 -29.90 -21.57 5.60
CA TRP A 22 -28.67 -21.98 6.27
C TRP A 22 -27.43 -21.79 5.39
N GLU A 23 -27.50 -22.16 4.11
CA GLU A 23 -26.41 -21.94 3.13
C GLU A 23 -26.09 -20.44 3.00
N ALA A 24 -27.11 -19.59 2.84
CA ALA A 24 -26.93 -18.13 2.77
C ALA A 24 -26.36 -17.55 4.08
N GLN A 25 -26.77 -18.08 5.23
CA GLN A 25 -26.22 -17.67 6.53
C GLN A 25 -24.75 -18.09 6.67
N GLN A 26 -24.38 -19.28 6.20
CA GLN A 26 -22.99 -19.74 6.23
C GLN A 26 -22.10 -18.87 5.34
N GLU A 27 -22.52 -18.60 4.11
CA GLU A 27 -21.79 -17.71 3.20
C GLU A 27 -21.58 -16.32 3.81
N LEU A 28 -22.63 -15.74 4.42
CA LEU A 28 -22.53 -14.45 5.10
C LEU A 28 -21.61 -14.48 6.33
N LEU A 29 -21.53 -15.60 7.05
CA LEU A 29 -20.58 -15.77 8.15
C LEU A 29 -19.14 -15.85 7.64
N GLU A 30 -18.90 -16.54 6.54
CA GLU A 30 -17.59 -16.61 5.89
C GLU A 30 -17.12 -15.25 5.37
N GLU A 31 -18.00 -14.51 4.70
CA GLU A 31 -17.74 -13.14 4.25
C GLU A 31 -17.40 -12.21 5.42
N ASN A 32 -18.19 -12.25 6.49
CA ASN A 32 -17.93 -11.47 7.69
C ASN A 32 -16.59 -11.82 8.35
N LYS A 33 -16.23 -13.11 8.37
CA LYS A 33 -14.93 -13.56 8.89
C LYS A 33 -13.78 -12.96 8.06
N LYS A 34 -13.89 -13.00 6.73
CA LYS A 34 -12.89 -12.42 5.81
C LYS A 34 -12.78 -10.91 5.94
N ILE A 35 -13.92 -10.22 6.12
CA ILE A 35 -13.94 -8.77 6.37
C ILE A 35 -13.25 -8.45 7.70
N LYS A 36 -13.52 -9.22 8.76
CA LYS A 36 -12.93 -9.01 10.09
C LYS A 36 -11.41 -9.23 10.07
N GLU A 37 -10.92 -10.21 9.33
CA GLU A 37 -9.49 -10.44 9.12
C GLU A 37 -8.84 -9.22 8.45
N ARG A 38 -9.40 -8.75 7.34
CA ARG A 38 -8.92 -7.54 6.65
C ARG A 38 -8.95 -6.30 7.56
N GLN A 39 -10.01 -6.13 8.34
CA GLN A 39 -10.10 -5.01 9.30
C GLN A 39 -9.00 -5.07 10.35
N LYS A 40 -8.64 -6.27 10.81
CA LYS A 40 -7.53 -6.48 11.75
C LYS A 40 -6.18 -6.11 11.12
N GLU A 41 -5.96 -6.45 9.85
CA GLU A 41 -4.75 -6.05 9.11
C GLU A 41 -4.66 -4.52 8.99
N ILE A 42 -5.74 -3.86 8.59
CA ILE A 42 -5.80 -2.39 8.50
C ILE A 42 -5.54 -1.73 9.86
N GLN A 43 -6.08 -2.29 10.94
CA GLN A 43 -5.84 -1.76 12.29
C GLN A 43 -4.37 -1.90 12.71
N LYS A 44 -3.73 -3.03 12.39
CA LYS A 44 -2.29 -3.22 12.64
C LYS A 44 -1.45 -2.23 11.84
N GLU A 45 -1.77 -2.03 10.57
CA GLU A 45 -1.08 -1.06 9.71
C GLU A 45 -1.21 0.36 10.26
N ARG A 46 -2.42 0.77 10.66
CA ARG A 46 -2.66 2.07 11.31
C ARG A 46 -1.89 2.24 12.61
N GLN A 47 -1.76 1.18 13.42
CA GLN A 47 -0.98 1.21 14.65
C GLN A 47 0.50 1.43 14.36
N LEU A 48 1.06 0.70 13.38
CA LEU A 48 2.44 0.87 12.95
C LEU A 48 2.69 2.27 12.38
N GLU A 49 1.78 2.77 11.54
CA GLU A 49 1.82 4.12 11.00
C GLU A 49 1.80 5.18 12.11
N HIS A 50 0.96 4.99 13.13
CA HIS A 50 0.90 5.88 14.28
C HIS A 50 2.24 5.97 15.03
N TYR A 51 2.88 4.83 15.33
CA TYR A 51 4.21 4.81 15.94
C TYR A 51 5.27 5.45 15.05
N ASN A 52 5.26 5.16 13.75
CA ASN A 52 6.19 5.76 12.80
C ASN A 52 6.03 7.28 12.71
N ASN A 53 4.79 7.78 12.73
CA ASN A 53 4.50 9.21 12.73
C ASN A 53 4.98 9.87 14.03
N LEU A 54 4.73 9.27 15.19
CA LEU A 54 5.24 9.76 16.48
C LEU A 54 6.77 9.84 16.49
N SER A 55 7.47 8.78 16.10
CA SER A 55 8.94 8.77 16.01
C SER A 55 9.46 9.83 15.05
N ARG A 56 8.77 10.03 13.91
CA ARG A 56 9.13 11.06 12.94
C ARG A 56 8.93 12.48 13.49
N ASP A 57 7.88 12.71 14.26
CA ASP A 57 7.59 14.01 14.87
C ASP A 57 8.59 14.33 16.00
N GLU A 58 8.97 13.34 16.82
CA GLU A 58 10.05 13.49 17.80
C GLU A 58 11.41 13.81 17.15
N GLU A 59 11.73 13.13 16.04
CA GLU A 59 12.95 13.39 15.27
C GLU A 59 12.96 14.77 14.61
N ARG A 60 11.81 15.30 14.20
CA ARG A 60 11.72 16.68 13.69
C ARG A 60 12.13 17.73 14.74
N GLY A 61 12.01 17.41 16.03
CA GLY A 61 12.53 18.25 17.13
C GLY A 61 14.04 18.15 17.34
N LYS A 62 14.69 17.06 16.89
CA LYS A 62 16.13 16.82 17.00
C LYS A 62 16.82 16.98 15.64
N THR A 63 17.06 18.22 15.23
CA THR A 63 17.98 18.62 14.13
C THR A 63 18.17 17.58 13.02
N ASN A 64 17.18 17.46 12.12
CA ASN A 64 17.23 16.91 10.75
C ASN A 64 18.50 16.13 10.34
N LYS A 65 18.77 14.95 10.94
CA LYS A 65 19.61 13.96 10.28
C LYS A 65 18.72 13.28 9.25
N LYS A 66 18.88 13.64 7.97
CA LYS A 66 18.15 13.01 6.87
C LYS A 66 18.45 11.51 6.93
N LYS A 67 17.46 10.69 7.28
CA LYS A 67 17.55 9.24 7.17
C LYS A 67 17.82 8.90 5.72
N THR A 68 19.07 8.58 5.40
CA THR A 68 19.53 8.32 4.03
C THR A 68 19.04 6.98 3.50
N GLY A 69 18.36 6.18 4.34
CA GLY A 69 17.99 4.80 4.03
C GLY A 69 19.19 3.85 3.98
N LEU A 70 20.41 4.36 4.24
CA LEU A 70 21.64 3.56 4.37
C LEU A 70 21.93 3.21 5.84
N GLU A 71 21.02 3.52 6.76
CA GLU A 71 21.20 3.27 8.19
C GLU A 71 21.37 1.77 8.46
N TRP A 72 20.56 0.93 7.81
CA TRP A 72 20.72 -0.53 7.87
C TRP A 72 22.10 -1.04 7.40
N MET A 73 22.79 -0.31 6.53
CA MET A 73 24.12 -0.66 6.02
C MET A 73 25.23 -0.22 6.97
N TYR A 74 25.06 0.92 7.66
CA TYR A 74 26.08 1.49 8.54
C TYR A 74 25.91 1.12 10.02
N GLU A 75 24.74 0.63 10.45
CA GLU A 75 24.51 0.10 11.80
C GLU A 75 25.32 -1.18 12.03
N ASP A 76 25.28 -2.11 11.06
CA ASP A 76 25.97 -3.41 11.14
C ASP A 76 27.50 -3.25 11.10
N ALA A 77 27.98 -2.37 10.20
CA ALA A 77 29.41 -2.05 10.09
C ALA A 77 29.97 -1.44 11.38
N LYS A 78 29.21 -0.60 12.10
CA LYS A 78 29.67 -0.03 13.38
C LYS A 78 29.83 -1.07 14.47
N SER A 79 28.96 -2.09 14.51
CA SER A 79 29.07 -3.17 15.49
C SER A 79 30.30 -4.03 15.20
N GLN A 80 30.54 -4.35 13.93
CA GLN A 80 31.70 -5.15 13.51
C GLN A 80 33.02 -4.43 13.77
N ILE A 81 33.12 -3.14 13.42
CA ILE A 81 34.33 -2.34 13.65
C ILE A 81 34.66 -2.23 15.14
N ALA A 82 33.66 -2.04 16.01
CA ALA A 82 33.88 -1.96 17.45
C ALA A 82 34.35 -3.30 18.05
N ASP A 83 33.83 -4.42 17.56
CA ASP A 83 34.28 -5.74 17.99
C ASP A 83 35.70 -6.03 17.49
N ASP A 84 36.02 -5.70 16.23
CA ASP A 84 37.36 -5.85 15.63
C ASP A 84 38.42 -5.02 16.37
N GLU A 85 38.11 -3.77 16.72
CA GLU A 85 39.01 -2.91 17.49
C GLU A 85 39.29 -3.48 18.89
N ASP A 86 38.31 -4.10 19.54
CA ASP A 86 38.51 -4.74 20.86
C ASP A 86 39.42 -5.98 20.79
N PHE A 87 39.39 -6.74 19.69
CA PHE A 87 40.32 -7.85 19.46
C PHE A 87 41.74 -7.34 19.15
N LEU A 88 41.87 -6.28 18.36
CA LEU A 88 43.17 -5.66 18.03
C LEU A 88 43.82 -4.98 19.25
N LEU A 89 43.02 -4.43 20.16
CA LEU A 89 43.49 -3.81 21.41
C LEU A 89 43.67 -4.83 22.54
N GLY A 90 43.40 -6.12 22.30
CA GLY A 90 43.58 -7.20 23.28
C GLY A 90 42.60 -7.15 24.45
N LYS A 91 41.49 -6.41 24.33
CA LYS A 91 40.44 -6.34 25.36
C LYS A 91 39.57 -7.59 25.37
N LYS A 92 39.41 -8.23 24.20
CA LYS A 92 38.70 -9.51 24.03
C LYS A 92 39.69 -10.58 23.59
N VAL A 93 39.60 -11.76 24.21
CA VAL A 93 40.41 -12.92 23.84
C VAL A 93 39.72 -13.68 22.71
N ILE A 94 40.47 -14.00 21.66
CA ILE A 94 40.00 -14.85 20.57
C ILE A 94 39.84 -16.27 21.12
N THR A 95 38.60 -16.77 21.17
CA THR A 95 38.29 -18.14 21.59
C THR A 95 38.12 -19.05 20.38
N ASP A 96 38.43 -20.34 20.51
CA ASP A 96 38.30 -21.32 19.41
C ASP A 96 36.88 -21.38 18.83
N SER A 97 35.86 -21.08 19.64
CA SER A 97 34.48 -21.00 19.17
C SER A 97 34.25 -19.83 18.20
N LEU A 98 34.98 -18.72 18.36
CA LEU A 98 34.85 -17.54 17.50
C LEU A 98 35.55 -17.76 16.14
N ILE A 99 36.71 -18.42 16.17
CA ILE A 99 37.45 -18.83 14.97
C ILE A 99 36.60 -19.78 14.12
N ASN A 100 35.92 -20.73 14.76
CA ASN A 100 35.01 -21.65 14.07
C ASN A 100 33.78 -20.96 13.48
N GLN A 101 33.26 -19.90 14.12
CA GLN A 101 32.14 -19.12 13.59
C GLN A 101 32.53 -18.27 12.37
N ALA A 102 33.73 -17.70 12.35
CA ALA A 102 34.25 -16.96 11.19
C ALA A 102 34.35 -17.87 9.95
N ASN A 103 34.84 -19.10 10.12
CA ASN A 103 34.94 -20.09 9.04
C ASN A 103 33.56 -20.53 8.49
N ILE A 104 32.47 -20.40 9.26
CA ILE A 104 31.11 -20.76 8.83
C ILE A 104 30.48 -19.66 7.95
N HIS A 105 30.97 -18.42 8.04
CA HIS A 105 30.45 -17.29 7.27
C HIS A 105 30.92 -17.31 5.80
N ASP A 106 32.08 -17.89 5.52
CA ASP A 106 32.61 -18.05 4.15
C ASP A 106 31.90 -19.16 3.36
N ASP A 107 31.30 -20.15 4.04
CA ASP A 107 30.69 -21.34 3.40
C ASP A 107 29.17 -21.27 3.19
N LYS A 108 28.49 -20.18 3.59
CA LYS A 108 27.02 -20.03 3.45
C LYS A 108 26.58 -19.21 2.23
N HIS A 109 27.20 -19.42 1.08
CA HIS A 109 26.53 -19.19 -0.21
C HIS A 109 25.63 -20.40 -0.55
N GLN A 110 24.53 -20.58 0.21
CA GLN A 110 23.50 -21.55 -0.16
C GLN A 110 22.67 -21.00 -1.34
N GLU A 111 22.66 -21.77 -2.42
CA GLU A 111 21.93 -21.52 -3.65
C GLU A 111 20.41 -21.58 -3.42
N GLU A 112 19.74 -20.44 -3.47
CA GLU A 112 18.29 -20.36 -3.69
C GLU A 112 17.98 -20.55 -5.20
N PRO A 113 16.92 -21.28 -5.58
CA PRO A 113 16.56 -21.50 -6.99
C PRO A 113 16.13 -20.18 -7.64
N LYS A 114 17.06 -19.52 -8.33
CA LYS A 114 16.81 -18.32 -9.11
C LYS A 114 15.94 -18.66 -10.33
N LYS A 115 14.67 -18.26 -10.30
CA LYS A 115 13.89 -18.05 -11.52
C LYS A 115 14.60 -16.95 -12.34
N GLU A 116 15.28 -17.35 -13.41
CA GLU A 116 15.94 -16.44 -14.35
C GLU A 116 14.95 -15.44 -14.93
N LYS A 117 15.01 -14.20 -14.44
CA LYS A 117 14.60 -13.04 -15.25
C LYS A 117 15.82 -12.64 -16.04
N LYS A 118 15.78 -12.81 -17.37
CA LYS A 118 16.82 -12.31 -18.30
C LYS A 118 17.08 -10.83 -17.98
N ARG A 119 18.18 -10.53 -17.30
CA ARG A 119 18.64 -9.15 -17.14
C ARG A 119 19.25 -8.75 -18.47
N ARG A 120 18.83 -7.59 -19.00
CA ARG A 120 19.47 -6.96 -20.15
C ARG A 120 20.96 -6.78 -19.80
N HIS A 121 21.83 -7.24 -20.69
CA HIS A 121 23.28 -7.05 -20.56
C HIS A 121 23.55 -5.53 -20.62
N TYR A 122 24.30 -5.02 -19.65
CA TYR A 122 24.65 -3.61 -19.53
C TYR A 122 25.99 -3.40 -20.23
N ASN A 123 25.99 -2.69 -21.36
CA ASN A 123 27.19 -2.38 -22.12
C ASN A 123 27.58 -0.94 -21.79
N GLY A 124 28.50 -0.78 -20.84
CA GLY A 124 28.96 0.51 -20.35
C GLY A 124 29.33 1.51 -21.45
N PHE A 125 29.41 2.79 -21.07
CA PHE A 125 29.69 3.97 -21.88
C PHE A 125 28.74 4.26 -23.07
N GLN A 126 28.40 3.27 -23.91
CA GLN A 126 27.49 3.43 -25.05
C GLN A 126 26.02 3.61 -24.64
N ASP A 127 25.61 3.08 -23.47
CA ASP A 127 24.27 3.26 -22.93
C ASP A 127 24.01 4.66 -22.31
N ILE A 128 25.06 5.49 -22.19
CA ILE A 128 24.99 6.82 -21.53
C ILE A 128 24.68 7.94 -22.53
N GLU A 129 25.15 7.84 -23.79
CA GLU A 129 24.93 8.87 -24.80
C GLU A 129 23.49 8.93 -25.35
N ASN A 130 22.72 7.82 -25.30
CA ASN A 130 21.37 7.75 -25.86
C ASN A 130 20.24 8.10 -24.88
N LYS A 131 20.52 8.72 -23.72
CA LYS A 131 19.48 9.26 -22.84
C LYS A 131 19.05 10.65 -23.31
N GLU A 132 18.22 10.69 -24.36
CA GLU A 132 17.35 11.84 -24.55
C GLU A 132 16.43 11.99 -23.34
N THR A 133 16.39 13.20 -22.81
CA THR A 133 15.71 13.59 -21.57
C THR A 133 14.20 13.58 -21.73
N SER A 134 13.57 12.39 -21.69
CA SER A 134 12.18 12.33 -21.23
C SER A 134 12.19 12.42 -19.70
N ASN A 135 11.97 13.64 -19.18
CA ASN A 135 11.59 13.86 -17.79
C ASN A 135 10.23 13.19 -17.55
N HIS A 136 10.20 11.87 -17.40
CA HIS A 136 9.07 11.17 -16.82
C HIS A 136 9.36 11.07 -15.32
N ASN A 137 8.77 11.97 -14.54
CA ASN A 137 8.64 11.76 -13.11
C ASN A 137 7.98 10.38 -12.96
N ASN A 138 8.67 9.43 -12.34
CA ASN A 138 8.10 8.14 -11.97
C ASN A 138 7.09 8.36 -10.84
N ASP A 139 5.98 9.02 -11.14
CA ASP A 139 4.83 9.16 -10.26
C ASP A 139 4.06 7.84 -10.26
N LEU A 140 4.66 6.82 -9.64
CA LEU A 140 4.01 5.54 -9.31
C LEU A 140 2.70 5.72 -8.54
N ALA A 141 2.50 6.91 -7.94
CA ALA A 141 1.26 7.34 -7.33
C ALA A 141 0.07 7.42 -8.32
N GLY A 142 0.30 7.53 -9.63
CA GLY A 142 -0.77 7.50 -10.64
C GLY A 142 -1.32 6.10 -10.95
N GLU A 143 -0.57 5.05 -10.62
CA GLU A 143 -0.93 3.66 -10.92
C GLU A 143 -1.68 2.96 -9.79
N ASP A 144 -1.70 3.53 -8.58
CA ASP A 144 -2.50 3.05 -7.46
C ASP A 144 -4.01 3.13 -7.80
N PRO A 145 -4.79 2.04 -7.71
CA PRO A 145 -6.25 2.08 -7.90
C PRO A 145 -6.94 3.16 -7.04
N MET A 146 -6.43 3.45 -5.84
CA MET A 146 -6.96 4.51 -4.97
C MET A 146 -6.77 5.89 -5.60
N ALA A 147 -5.62 6.14 -6.23
CA ALA A 147 -5.35 7.38 -6.94
C ALA A 147 -6.28 7.57 -8.15
N LYS A 148 -6.58 6.49 -8.87
CA LYS A 148 -7.60 6.52 -9.96
C LYS A 148 -8.98 6.89 -9.43
N PHE A 149 -9.40 6.35 -8.29
CA PHE A 149 -10.67 6.71 -7.65
C PHE A 149 -10.68 8.16 -7.16
N THR A 150 -9.60 8.65 -6.54
CA THR A 150 -9.53 10.06 -6.10
C THR A 150 -9.53 11.03 -7.29
N ALA A 151 -8.83 10.70 -8.37
CA ALA A 151 -8.83 11.49 -9.60
C ALA A 151 -10.22 11.49 -10.27
N ALA A 152 -10.90 10.35 -10.33
CA ALA A 152 -12.26 10.24 -10.84
C ALA A 152 -13.25 11.05 -10.00
N LYS A 153 -13.15 10.98 -8.66
CA LYS A 153 -13.97 11.78 -7.74
C LYS A 153 -13.74 13.28 -7.93
N LYS A 154 -12.48 13.70 -8.07
CA LYS A 154 -12.12 15.11 -8.37
C LYS A 154 -12.72 15.58 -9.70
N ARG A 155 -12.69 14.73 -10.74
CA ARG A 155 -13.33 15.01 -12.05
C ARG A 155 -14.85 15.17 -11.90
N GLN A 156 -15.52 14.24 -11.23
CA GLN A 156 -16.97 14.32 -10.99
C GLN A 156 -17.36 15.59 -10.23
N LEU A 157 -16.62 15.96 -9.18
CA LEU A 157 -16.85 17.21 -8.43
C LEU A 157 -16.69 18.45 -9.32
N LYS A 158 -15.68 18.45 -10.20
CA LYS A 158 -15.46 19.54 -11.16
C LYS A 158 -16.60 19.65 -12.18
N ASP A 159 -17.12 18.52 -12.66
CA ASP A 159 -18.27 18.49 -13.58
C ASP A 159 -19.54 19.03 -12.92
N ILE A 160 -19.77 18.69 -11.64
CA ILE A 160 -20.90 19.25 -10.86
C ILE A 160 -20.75 20.77 -10.73
N TYR A 161 -19.56 21.24 -10.34
CA TYR A 161 -19.29 22.67 -10.16
C TYR A 161 -19.42 23.48 -11.46
N THR A 162 -18.98 22.91 -12.59
CA THR A 162 -19.08 23.58 -13.89
C THR A 162 -20.51 23.62 -14.42
N LYS A 163 -21.34 22.61 -14.15
CA LYS A 163 -22.78 22.61 -14.49
C LYS A 163 -23.54 23.69 -13.73
N GLN A 164 -23.34 23.82 -12.43
CA GLN A 164 -24.00 24.85 -11.63
C GLN A 164 -23.67 26.27 -12.10
N ASN A 165 -22.42 26.52 -12.49
CA ASN A 165 -22.02 27.82 -13.02
C ASN A 165 -22.61 28.13 -14.41
N ARG A 166 -22.78 27.11 -15.28
CA ARG A 166 -23.45 27.28 -16.59
C ARG A 166 -24.93 27.59 -16.45
N GLU A 167 -25.62 26.96 -15.50
CA GLU A 167 -27.04 27.23 -15.21
C GLU A 167 -27.24 28.65 -14.66
N GLY A 168 -26.34 29.13 -13.80
CA GLY A 168 -26.34 30.52 -13.30
C GLY A 168 -26.12 31.58 -14.40
N LEU A 169 -25.25 31.31 -15.38
CA LEU A 169 -25.01 32.18 -16.54
C LEU A 169 -26.18 32.21 -17.53
N ALA A 170 -26.93 31.10 -17.67
CA ALA A 170 -28.12 31.05 -18.50
C ALA A 170 -29.27 31.89 -17.90
N TYR A 171 -29.41 31.89 -16.57
CA TYR A 171 -30.44 32.66 -15.86
C TYR A 171 -30.23 34.18 -15.92
N THR A 172 -28.98 34.66 -15.88
CA THR A 172 -28.68 36.09 -15.99
C THR A 172 -28.84 36.62 -17.42
N LYS A 173 -28.50 35.83 -18.44
CA LYS A 173 -28.62 36.22 -19.86
C LYS A 173 -30.07 36.37 -20.34
N SER A 174 -31.00 35.60 -19.77
CA SER A 174 -32.44 35.72 -20.07
C SER A 174 -33.06 37.04 -19.58
N ARG A 175 -32.59 37.61 -18.46
CA ARG A 175 -33.14 38.88 -17.92
C ARG A 175 -32.83 40.13 -18.74
N TYR A 176 -31.77 40.12 -19.55
CA TYR A 176 -31.38 41.31 -20.34
C TYR A 176 -32.17 41.44 -21.66
N ASN A 177 -32.80 40.37 -22.16
CA ASN A 177 -33.55 40.41 -23.41
C ASN A 177 -35.01 40.88 -23.26
N ASN A 178 -35.55 40.94 -22.03
CA ASN A 178 -36.95 41.32 -21.79
C ASN A 178 -37.17 42.81 -21.47
N LYS A 179 -36.13 43.66 -21.57
CA LYS A 179 -36.21 45.09 -21.25
C LYS A 179 -36.38 46.02 -22.46
N THR A 180 -36.43 45.51 -23.69
CA THR A 180 -36.46 46.33 -24.91
C THR A 180 -37.84 46.49 -25.56
N TYR A 181 -38.92 45.98 -24.97
CA TYR A 181 -40.28 46.16 -25.50
C TYR A 181 -41.25 46.63 -24.42
N ARG A 182 -41.10 47.88 -23.98
CA ARG A 182 -42.16 48.64 -23.30
C ARG A 182 -42.00 50.12 -23.64
N ARG A 183 -42.66 50.54 -24.71
CA ARG A 183 -43.04 51.92 -25.00
C ARG A 183 -44.42 51.91 -25.63
#